data_AF-A0A7W0CRU2-F1
#
_entry.id   AF-A0A7W0CRU2-F1
#
_cell.length_a   1.000
_cell.length_b   1.000
_cell.length_c   1.000
_cell.angle_alpha   90.00
_cell.angle_beta   90.00
_cell.angle_gamma   90.00
#
_symmetry.space_group_name_H-M   'P 1'
#
loop_
_entity.id
_entity.type
_entity.pdbx_description
1 polymer ?
#
loop_
_entity_poly.entity_id
_entity_poly.type
_entity_poly.pdbx_seq_one_letter_code
_entity_poly.pdbx_strand_id
1 'polypeptide(L)' 'MRTSYVVRIEVPLEEFRRTLAGLDGAVLHRELSPGRVVVLGDRPLGTLLPGLAGVVGVTADLPRPLD' A
#
# COMPACT_ATOMS: atom_id res chain seq x y z
N MET A 1 -6.09 14.26 -3.07
CA MET A 1 -7.12 13.37 -2.50
C MET A 1 -6.40 12.10 -2.11
N ARG A 2 -6.33 11.77 -0.80
CA ARG A 2 -5.55 10.61 -0.34
C ARG A 2 -6.34 9.33 -0.56
N THR A 3 -5.70 8.31 -1.14
CA THR A 3 -6.31 6.99 -1.34
C THR A 3 -5.62 5.98 -0.43
N SER A 4 -6.43 5.17 0.23
CA SER A 4 -5.95 4.08 1.08
C SER A 4 -5.86 2.80 0.26
N TYR A 5 -4.81 2.03 0.46
CA TYR A 5 -4.60 0.73 -0.19
C TYR A 5 -4.28 -0.30 0.89
N VAL A 6 -5.03 -1.39 0.89
CA VAL A 6 -4.67 -2.58 1.66
C VAL A 6 -3.74 -3.42 0.80
N VAL A 7 -2.50 -3.56 1.24
CA VAL A 7 -1.44 -4.27 0.53
C VAL A 7 -1.12 -5.56 1.30
N ARG A 8 -1.08 -6.67 0.58
CA ARG A 8 -0.62 -7.95 1.10
C ARG A 8 0.82 -8.16 0.69
N ILE A 9 1.67 -8.45 1.67
CA ILE A 9 3.11 -8.63 1.52
C ILE A 9 3.55 -10.00 2.01
N GLU A 10 4.52 -10.62 1.33
CA GLU A 10 5.17 -11.87 1.74
C GLU A 10 6.59 -11.65 2.28
N VAL A 11 7.08 -10.42 2.21
CA VAL A 11 8.36 -10.00 2.80
C VAL A 11 8.15 -9.42 4.19
N PRO A 12 9.18 -9.40 5.05
CA PRO A 12 9.14 -8.71 6.34
C PRO A 12 8.73 -7.22 6.20
N LEU A 13 8.00 -6.69 7.18
CA LEU A 13 7.52 -5.31 7.16
C LEU A 13 8.64 -4.29 6.98
N GLU A 14 9.79 -4.51 7.63
CA GLU A 14 10.94 -3.60 7.53
C GLU A 14 11.49 -3.51 6.10
N GLU A 15 11.53 -4.64 5.39
CA GLU A 15 11.98 -4.69 4.01
C GLU A 15 10.97 -3.99 3.09
N PHE A 16 9.67 -4.29 3.25
CA PHE A 16 8.61 -3.61 2.51
C PHE A 16 8.64 -2.09 2.75
N ARG A 17 8.89 -1.66 3.99
CA ARG A 17 8.96 -0.24 4.35
C ARG A 17 10.13 0.47 3.67
N ARG A 18 11.27 -0.20 3.49
CA ARG A 18 12.41 0.35 2.71
C ARG A 18 12.04 0.52 1.24
N THR A 19 11.40 -0.49 0.65
CA THR A 19 10.92 -0.44 -0.73
C THR A 19 9.89 0.68 -0.92
N LEU A 20 8.96 0.81 0.03
CA LEU A 20 7.93 1.85 0.01
C LEU A 20 8.50 3.27 0.16
N ALA A 21 9.55 3.45 0.95
CA ALA A 21 10.22 4.74 1.11
C ALA A 21 10.87 5.25 -0.20
N GLY A 22 11.15 4.36 -1.16
CA GLY A 22 11.57 4.72 -2.51
C GLY A 22 10.43 5.16 -3.44
N LEU A 23 9.17 4.95 -3.04
CA LEU A 23 8.01 5.32 -3.83
C LEU A 23 7.49 6.70 -3.41
N ASP A 24 7.74 7.70 -4.27
CA ASP A 24 7.30 9.06 -4.01
C ASP A 24 5.76 9.16 -3.87
N GLY A 25 5.32 9.83 -2.80
CA GLY A 25 3.91 10.00 -2.47
C GLY A 25 3.22 8.77 -1.86
N ALA A 26 3.98 7.80 -1.33
CA ALA A 26 3.46 6.62 -0.65
C ALA A 26 3.95 6.52 0.79
N VAL A 27 3.03 6.28 1.73
CA VAL A 27 3.35 6.20 3.16
C VAL A 27 2.70 4.98 3.77
N LEU A 28 3.47 4.19 4.52
CA LEU A 28 2.93 3.11 5.35
C LEU A 28 2.13 3.76 6.49
N HIS A 29 0.83 3.52 6.54
CA HIS A 29 -0.03 4.09 7.56
C HIS A 29 -0.11 3.22 8.82
N ARG A 30 -0.40 1.92 8.64
CA ARG A 30 -0.46 0.94 9.74
C ARG A 30 -0.39 -0.49 9.19
N GLU A 31 0.02 -1.42 10.04
CA GLU A 31 -0.16 -2.85 9.79
C GLU A 31 -1.52 -3.31 10.35
N LEU A 32 -2.24 -4.14 9.59
CA LEU A 32 -3.52 -4.72 10.04
C LEU A 32 -3.28 -6.09 10.69
N SER A 33 -2.44 -6.90 10.06
CA SER A 33 -2.06 -8.24 10.48
C SER A 33 -0.72 -8.59 9.82
N PRO A 34 0.03 -9.59 10.33
CA PRO A 34 1.24 -10.07 9.68
C PRO A 34 1.05 -10.30 8.17
N GLY A 35 1.86 -9.62 7.35
CA GLY A 35 1.77 -9.69 5.89
C GLY A 35 0.63 -8.87 5.26
N ARG A 36 -0.04 -7.98 6.01
CA ARG A 36 -1.14 -7.14 5.52
C ARG A 36 -1.07 -5.74 6.10
N VAL A 37 -0.86 -4.75 5.24
CA VAL A 37 -0.58 -3.36 5.62
C VAL A 37 -1.49 -2.37 4.89
N VAL A 38 -1.66 -1.20 5.48
CA VAL A 38 -2.33 -0.06 4.84
C VAL A 38 -1.29 0.93 4.37
N VAL A 39 -1.34 1.25 3.08
CA VAL A 39 -0.53 2.29 2.45
C VAL A 39 -1.44 3.45 2.04
N LEU A 40 -1.03 4.66 2.37
CA LEU A 40 -1.66 5.89 1.89
C LEU A 40 -0.88 6.40 0.69
N GLY A 41 -1.60 6.70 -0.39
CA GLY A 41 -1.07 7.39 -1.55
C GLY A 41 -1.61 8.81 -1.63
N ASP A 42 -0.72 9.78 -1.82
CA ASP A 42 -1.11 11.15 -2.20
C ASP A 42 -1.55 11.23 -3.67
N ARG A 43 -1.28 10.17 -4.44
CA ARG A 43 -1.64 9.97 -5.85
C ARG A 43 -2.15 8.53 -6.07
N PRO A 44 -2.75 8.20 -7.23
CA PRO A 44 -3.16 6.83 -7.51
C PRO A 44 -1.93 5.90 -7.59
N LEU A 45 -1.78 5.02 -6.59
CA LEU A 45 -0.69 4.03 -6.48
C LEU A 45 -1.12 2.62 -6.89
N GLY A 46 -2.37 2.42 -7.30
CA GLY A 46 -2.93 1.10 -7.60
C GLY A 46 -2.18 0.32 -8.68
N THR A 47 -1.48 1.00 -9.59
CA THR A 47 -0.62 0.38 -10.62
C THR A 47 0.84 0.21 -10.19
N LEU A 48 1.29 0.98 -9.18
CA LEU A 48 2.67 0.99 -8.71
C LEU A 48 2.91 -0.05 -7.61
N LEU A 49 1.96 -0.18 -6.68
CA LEU A 49 2.06 -1.08 -5.53
C LEU A 49 2.23 -2.56 -5.94
N PRO A 50 1.52 -3.11 -6.96
CA PRO A 50 1.72 -4.50 -7.37
C PRO A 50 3.11 -4.79 -7.94
N GLY A 51 3.84 -3.76 -8.40
CA GLY A 51 5.20 -3.91 -8.91
C GLY A 51 6.29 -3.86 -7.84
N LEU A 52 5.93 -3.59 -6.57
CA LEU A 52 6.91 -3.55 -5.49
C LEU A 52 7.31 -4.96 -5.05
N ALA A 53 8.59 -5.12 -4.75
CA ALA A 53 9.14 -6.38 -4.25
C ALA A 53 8.39 -6.84 -2.99
N GLY A 54 7.94 -8.10 -3.01
CA GLY A 54 7.24 -8.72 -1.91
C GLY A 54 5.74 -8.40 -1.82
N VAL A 55 5.18 -7.58 -2.71
CA VAL A 55 3.72 -7.37 -2.80
C VAL A 55 3.08 -8.50 -3.59
N VAL A 56 2.07 -9.13 -3.01
CA VAL A 56 1.30 -10.21 -3.64
C VAL A 56 -0.17 -9.88 -3.88
N GLY A 57 -0.64 -8.76 -3.34
CA GLY A 57 -2.01 -8.31 -3.56
C GLY A 57 -2.18 -6.87 -3.14
N VAL A 58 -3.01 -6.14 -3.88
CA VAL A 58 -3.36 -4.75 -3.60
C VAL A 58 -4.87 -4.60 -3.75
N THR A 59 -5.50 -4.06 -2.72
CA THR A 59 -6.92 -3.70 -2.73
C THR A 59 -7.01 -2.21 -2.45
N ALA A 60 -7.47 -1.44 -3.43
CA ALA A 60 -7.72 -0.03 -3.22
C ALA A 60 -8.98 0.13 -2.36
N ASP A 61 -8.82 0.76 -1.20
CA ASP A 61 -9.94 1.28 -0.42
C ASP A 61 -10.26 2.67 -1.00
N LEU A 62 -10.90 2.63 -2.17
CA LEU A 62 -11.48 3.83 -2.77
C LEU A 62 -12.68 4.23 -1.89
N PRO A 63 -12.88 5.53 -1.61
CA PRO A 63 -14.14 5.96 -1.04
C PRO A 63 -15.23 5.45 -2.00
N ARG A 64 -16.13 4.60 -1.49
CA ARG A 64 -17.32 4.24 -2.28
C ARG A 64 -17.96 5.57 -2.69
N PRO A 65 -18.40 5.72 -3.95
CA PRO A 65 -19.30 6.83 -4.25
C PRO A 65 -20.45 6.72 -3.23
N LEU A 66 -20.55 7.72 -2.36
CA LEU A 66 -21.74 7.95 -1.57
C LEU A 66 -22.78 8.37 -2.60
N ASP A 67 -23.60 7.41 -3.02
CA ASP A 67 -24.85 7.64 -3.75
C ASP A 67 -25.83 8.38 -2.84
#